data_AF-A0A6J5X5C8-F1
#
_entry.id   AF-A0A6J5X5C8-F1
#
_cell.length_a   1.000
_cell.length_b   1.000
_cell.length_c   1.000
_cell.angle_alpha   90.00
_cell.angle_beta   90.00
_cell.angle_gamma   90.00
#
_symmetry.space_group_name_H-M   'P 1'
#
loop_
_entity.id
_entity.type
_entity.pdbx_description
1 polymer ?
#
loop_
_entity_poly.entity_id
_entity_poly.type
_entity_poly.pdbx_seq_one_letter_code
_entity_poly.pdbx_strand_id
1 'polypeptide(L)' 'MESQSKRHLMMFSANKLWKDINEELLIRPTDVPRPVLMRTLNLTRVVDLLYKRGEASTHVGKQMKDTVTSLFY' A
#
# COMPACT_ATOMS: atom_id res chain seq x y z
N MET A 1 -2.53 -8.71 -26.51
CA MET A 1 -3.35 -9.58 -25.63
C MET A 1 -2.62 -9.98 -24.35
N GLU A 2 -1.34 -10.36 -24.38
CA GLU A 2 -0.59 -10.83 -23.20
C GLU A 2 -0.39 -9.77 -22.09
N SER A 3 -0.23 -8.50 -22.45
CA SER A 3 -0.06 -7.38 -21.50
C SER A 3 -1.29 -7.15 -20.59
N GLN A 4 -2.50 -7.30 -21.14
CA GLN A 4 -3.74 -7.10 -20.35
C GLN A 4 -4.02 -8.26 -19.41
N SER A 5 -3.72 -9.50 -19.83
CA SER A 5 -3.87 -10.69 -18.97
C SER A 5 -2.92 -10.65 -17.78
N LYS A 6 -1.65 -10.25 -18.00
CA LYS A 6 -0.65 -10.06 -16.92
C LYS A 6 -1.07 -8.97 -15.92
N ARG A 7 -1.61 -7.84 -16.41
CA ARG A 7 -2.15 -6.77 -15.55
C ARG A 7 -3.33 -7.24 -14.70
N HIS A 8 -4.25 -8.02 -15.29
CA HIS A 8 -5.40 -8.55 -14.58
C HIS A 8 -4.99 -9.52 -13.47
N LEU A 9 -4.06 -10.43 -13.76
CA LEU A 9 -3.49 -11.35 -12.76
C LEU A 9 -2.76 -10.60 -11.64
N MET A 10 -1.96 -9.59 -11.99
CA MET A 10 -1.26 -8.77 -11.01
C MET A 10 -2.23 -8.00 -10.08
N MET A 11 -3.30 -7.42 -10.64
CA MET A 11 -4.35 -6.76 -9.86
C MET A 11 -5.10 -7.74 -8.95
N PHE A 12 -5.41 -8.95 -9.43
CA PHE A 12 -6.07 -9.98 -8.63
C PHE A 12 -5.19 -10.42 -7.45
N SER A 13 -3.90 -10.69 -7.70
CA SER A 13 -2.93 -11.04 -6.66
C SER A 13 -2.76 -9.92 -5.64
N ALA A 14 -2.67 -8.66 -6.08
CA ALA A 14 -2.59 -7.51 -5.18
C ALA A 14 -3.83 -7.39 -4.28
N ASN A 15 -5.03 -7.58 -4.83
CA ASN A 15 -6.27 -7.55 -4.05
C ASN A 15 -6.34 -8.66 -3.00
N LYS A 16 -5.82 -9.86 -3.31
CA LYS A 16 -5.73 -10.96 -2.34
C LYS A 16 -4.78 -10.60 -1.20
N LEU A 17 -3.58 -10.14 -1.53
CA LEU A 17 -2.57 -9.73 -0.54
C LEU A 17 -3.07 -8.60 0.37
N TRP A 18 -3.82 -7.63 -0.19
CA TRP A 18 -4.43 -6.56 0.60
C TRP A 18 -5.49 -7.08 1.58
N LYS A 19 -6.24 -8.14 1.23
CA LYS A 19 -7.17 -8.78 2.16
C LYS A 19 -6.43 -9.47 3.30
N ASP A 20 -5.39 -10.23 2.98
CA ASP A 20 -4.58 -10.94 3.97
C ASP A 20 -3.93 -9.97 4.97
N ILE A 21 -3.40 -8.83 4.48
CA ILE A 21 -2.85 -7.76 5.33
C ILE A 21 -3.89 -7.18 6.28
N ASN A 22 -5.10 -6.89 5.80
CA ASN A 22 -6.16 -6.35 6.65
C ASN A 22 -6.64 -7.37 7.69
N GLU A 23 -6.74 -8.65 7.31
CA GLU A 23 -7.14 -9.73 8.20
C GLU A 23 -6.12 -9.90 9.34
N GLU A 24 -4.84 -10.01 9.01
CA GLU A 24 -3.78 -10.21 10.00
C GLU A 24 -3.51 -8.97 10.87
N LEU A 25 -3.60 -7.75 10.31
CA LEU A 25 -3.24 -6.53 11.05
C LEU A 25 -4.42 -5.85 11.76
N LEU A 26 -5.65 -5.98 11.27
CA LEU A 26 -6.80 -5.22 11.81
C LEU A 26 -7.87 -6.11 12.44
N ILE A 27 -8.03 -7.34 11.97
CA ILE A 27 -9.11 -8.24 12.39
C ILE A 27 -8.64 -9.21 13.46
N ARG A 28 -7.46 -9.80 13.30
CA ARG A 28 -6.92 -10.74 14.28
C ARG A 28 -6.47 -10.01 15.56
N PRO A 29 -6.76 -10.57 16.74
CA PRO A 29 -6.18 -10.08 17.98
C PRO A 29 -4.66 -10.14 17.89
N THR A 30 -4.01 -9.04 18.25
CA THR A 30 -2.56 -8.91 18.21
C THR A 30 -2.09 -8.21 19.46
N ASP A 31 -0.96 -8.67 19.99
CA ASP A 31 -0.28 -8.05 21.14
C ASP A 31 0.39 -6.73 20.76
N VAL A 32 0.41 -6.40 19.47
CA VAL A 32 1.01 -5.17 18.94
C VAL A 32 0.03 -3.99 19.09
N PRO A 33 0.47 -2.86 19.67
CA PRO A 33 -0.38 -1.68 19.80
C PRO A 33 -0.90 -1.16 18.45
N ARG A 34 -2.18 -0.76 18.40
CA ARG A 34 -2.84 -0.20 17.20
C ARG A 34 -2.04 0.91 16.49
N PRO A 35 -1.38 1.86 17.18
CA PRO A 35 -0.58 2.89 16.50
C PRO A 35 0.56 2.32 15.66
N VAL A 36 1.17 1.21 16.09
CA VAL A 36 2.26 0.55 15.36
C VAL A 36 1.72 -0.13 14.10
N LEU A 37 0.57 -0.80 14.21
CA LEU A 37 -0.11 -1.42 13.07
C LEU A 37 -0.54 -0.39 12.02
N MET A 38 -1.07 0.75 12.47
CA MET A 38 -1.45 1.86 11.60
C MET A 38 -0.25 2.45 10.85
N ARG A 39 0.91 2.55 11.51
CA ARG A 39 2.15 2.98 10.86
C ARG A 39 2.56 2.03 9.73
N THR A 40 2.55 0.73 10.00
CA THR A 40 2.87 -0.31 9.00
C THR A 40 1.90 -0.28 7.83
N LEU A 41 0.59 -0.20 8.11
CA LEU A 41 -0.46 -0.12 7.08
C LEU A 41 -0.29 1.14 6.21
N ASN A 42 -0.01 2.27 6.83
CA ASN A 42 0.23 3.54 6.14
C ASN A 42 1.44 3.44 5.19
N LEU A 43 2.55 2.83 5.61
CA LEU A 43 3.72 2.60 4.75
C LEU A 43 3.40 1.71 3.54
N THR A 44 2.68 0.61 3.76
CA THR A 44 2.26 -0.28 2.66
C THR A 44 1.41 0.45 1.63
N ARG A 45 0.52 1.36 2.07
CA ARG A 45 -0.30 2.20 1.17
C ARG A 45 0.55 3.16 0.35
N VAL A 46 1.59 3.76 0.93
CA VAL A 46 2.53 4.61 0.17
C VAL A 46 3.19 3.82 -0.94
N VAL A 47 3.72 2.64 -0.62
CA VAL A 47 4.40 1.79 -1.60
C VAL A 47 3.45 1.39 -2.73
N ASP A 48 2.24 0.95 -2.41
CA ASP A 48 1.21 0.60 -3.41
C ASP A 48 0.83 1.80 -4.30
N LEU A 49 0.73 3.00 -3.72
CA LEU A 49 0.44 4.24 -4.45
C LEU A 49 1.59 4.63 -5.39
N LEU A 50 2.84 4.43 -4.97
CA LEU A 50 4.02 4.66 -5.80
C LEU A 50 4.08 3.68 -6.98
N TYR A 51 3.83 2.39 -6.75
CA TYR A 51 3.89 1.36 -7.80
C TYR A 51 2.74 1.47 -8.81
N LYS A 52 1.52 1.80 -8.38
CA LYS A 52 0.37 1.99 -9.28
C LYS A 52 0.53 3.19 -10.21
N ARG A 53 1.42 4.13 -9.87
CA ARG A 53 1.57 5.39 -10.60
C ARG A 53 2.75 5.44 -11.57
N GLY A 54 3.46 4.32 -11.75
CA GLY A 54 4.34 4.04 -12.90
C GLY A 54 5.62 4.88 -13.08
N GLU A 55 5.73 6.08 -12.50
CA GLU A 55 6.79 7.07 -12.78
C GLU A 55 7.26 7.80 -11.51
N ALA A 56 6.93 7.28 -10.32
CA ALA A 56 7.11 7.98 -9.06
C ALA A 56 8.53 7.87 -8.47
N SER A 57 9.56 7.60 -9.27
CA SER A 57 10.96 7.80 -8.87
C SER A 57 11.52 9.15 -9.33
N THR A 58 10.87 9.83 -10.29
CA THR A 58 11.42 11.04 -10.94
C THR A 58 10.64 12.33 -10.63
N HIS A 59 9.35 12.25 -10.23
CA HIS A 59 8.49 13.42 -9.95
C HIS A 59 8.10 13.56 -8.46
N VAL A 60 8.99 13.16 -7.57
CA VAL A 60 8.71 12.79 -6.17
C VAL A 60 8.54 13.96 -5.21
N GLY A 61 9.04 15.15 -5.56
CA GLY A 61 9.35 16.19 -4.56
C GLY A 61 8.18 16.71 -3.72
N LYS A 62 6.99 16.92 -4.31
CA LYS A 62 5.85 17.55 -3.60
C LYS A 62 4.82 16.53 -3.11
N GLN A 63 4.39 15.62 -3.99
CA GLN A 63 3.33 14.67 -3.64
C GLN A 63 3.77 13.59 -2.66
N MET A 64 5.04 13.18 -2.66
CA MET A 64 5.54 12.26 -1.63
C MET A 64 5.58 12.96 -0.26
N LYS A 65 5.95 14.24 -0.21
CA LYS A 65 5.89 15.03 1.03
C LYS A 65 4.45 15.17 1.52
N ASP A 66 3.49 15.45 0.64
CA ASP A 66 2.08 15.58 1.01
C ASP A 66 1.51 14.23 1.49
N THR A 67 1.86 13.13 0.81
CA THR A 67 1.42 11.77 1.19
C THR A 67 2.03 11.35 2.54
N VAL A 68 3.32 11.57 2.75
CA VAL A 68 3.99 11.28 4.03
C VAL A 68 3.38 12.16 5.12
N THR A 69 3.18 13.47 4.87
CA THR A 69 2.54 14.37 5.84
C THR A 69 1.16 13.86 6.24
N SER A 70 0.29 13.50 5.29
CA SER A 70 -1.06 12.97 5.57
C SER A 70 -1.09 11.64 6.33
N LEU A 71 0.03 10.92 6.44
CA LEU A 71 0.10 9.61 7.10
C LEU A 71 0.76 9.67 8.48
N PHE A 72 1.43 10.78 8.79
CA PHE A 72 2.22 10.97 10.01
C PHE A 72 1.84 12.23 10.82
N TYR A 73 1.00 13.11 10.27
CA TYR A 73 0.37 14.26 10.94
C TYR A 73 -1.15 14.16 10.80
#